data_AF-A0A960T3P2-F1
#
_entry.id   AF-A0A960T3P2-F1
#
_cell.length_a   1.000
_cell.length_b   1.000
_cell.length_c   1.000
_cell.angle_alpha   90.00
_cell.angle_beta   90.00
_cell.angle_gamma   90.00
#
_symmetry.space_group_name_H-M   'P 1'
#
loop_
_entity.id
_entity.type
_entity.pdbx_description
1 polymer ?
#
loop_
_entity_poly.entity_id
_entity_poly.type
_entity_poly.pdbx_seq_one_letter_code
_entity_poly.pdbx_strand_id
1 'polypeptide(L)' 'MIQHIKRLLGLGRPDPLRGNSIIVNVEKLERRVALLEDGMLEEYTVEREGDQNIVGGIFKGRVKNIEPGLKAMFV' A
#
# COMPACT_ATOMS: atom_id res chain seq x y z
N MET A 1 4.54 33.94 -2.72
CA MET A 1 3.30 34.69 -2.42
C MET A 1 2.08 34.15 -3.16
N ILE A 2 2.11 34.01 -4.49
CA ILE A 2 0.96 33.55 -5.31
C ILE A 2 0.49 32.12 -4.99
N GLN A 3 1.41 31.19 -4.69
CA GLN A 3 1.09 29.79 -4.35
C GLN A 3 0.25 29.66 -3.06
N HIS A 4 0.49 30.52 -2.06
CA HIS A 4 -0.26 30.51 -0.80
C HIS A 4 -1.71 30.96 -1.00
N ILE A 5 -1.94 31.97 -1.84
CA ILE A 5 -3.29 32.48 -2.15
C ILE A 5 -4.10 31.42 -2.91
N LYS A 6 -3.49 30.73 -3.89
CA LYS A 6 -4.16 29.63 -4.61
C LYS A 6 -4.55 28.47 -3.68
N ARG A 7 -3.72 28.18 -2.67
CA ARG A 7 -4.00 27.13 -1.66
C ARG A 7 -5.14 27.53 -0.73
N LEU A 8 -5.18 28.79 -0.27
CA LEU A 8 -6.27 29.32 0.57
C LEU A 8 -7.62 29.33 -0.18
N LEU A 9 -7.60 29.58 -1.49
CA LEU A 9 -8.77 29.56 -2.36
C LEU A 9 -9.14 28.15 -2.88
N GLY A 10 -8.42 27.09 -2.50
CA GLY A 10 -8.66 25.72 -2.97
C GLY A 10 -8.40 25.47 -4.46
N LEU A 11 -7.77 26.43 -5.16
CA LEU A 11 -7.51 26.40 -6.61
C LEU A 11 -6.11 25.87 -6.97
N GLY A 12 -5.26 25.62 -5.98
CA GLY A 12 -3.92 25.05 -6.16
C GLY A 12 -3.92 23.54 -5.93
N ARG A 13 -3.32 22.77 -6.85
CA ARG A 13 -2.99 21.37 -6.57
C ARG A 13 -2.05 21.31 -5.36
N PRO A 14 -2.22 20.34 -4.44
CA PRO A 14 -1.26 20.13 -3.37
C PRO A 14 0.11 19.85 -3.97
N ASP A 15 1.14 20.43 -3.36
CA ASP A 15 2.52 20.21 -3.77
C ASP A 15 2.95 18.84 -3.22
N PRO A 16 3.24 17.83 -4.07
CA PRO A 16 3.59 16.49 -3.61
C PRO A 16 4.97 16.43 -2.92
N LEU A 17 5.72 17.53 -2.94
CA LEU A 17 7.00 17.64 -2.23
C LEU A 17 6.87 18.31 -0.85
N ARG A 18 5.65 18.58 -0.37
CA ARG A 18 5.41 19.17 0.94
C ARG A 18 4.49 18.29 1.78
N GLY A 19 4.88 18.06 3.04
CA GLY A 19 4.24 17.09 3.92
C GLY A 19 4.51 15.65 3.49
N ASN A 20 3.68 14.73 3.98
CA ASN A 20 3.86 13.30 3.74
C ASN A 20 3.21 12.91 2.41
N SER A 21 3.99 12.30 1.51
CA SER A 21 3.53 11.85 0.20
C SER A 21 3.91 10.40 -0.03
N ILE A 22 2.96 9.61 -0.53
CA ILE A 22 3.20 8.23 -0.94
C ILE A 22 3.28 8.19 -2.45
N ILE A 23 4.44 7.81 -2.98
CA ILE A 23 4.68 7.63 -4.40
C ILE A 23 4.59 6.15 -4.73
N VAL A 24 3.69 5.80 -5.65
CA VAL A 24 3.49 4.42 -6.11
C VAL A 24 3.89 4.33 -7.58
N ASN A 25 4.85 3.47 -7.88
CA ASN A 25 5.21 3.12 -9.25
C ASN A 25 4.91 1.62 -9.46
N VAL A 26 4.20 1.31 -10.54
CA VAL A 26 3.76 -0.06 -10.86
C VAL A 26 4.30 -0.42 -12.23
N GLU A 27 5.21 -1.38 -12.27
CA GLU A 27 5.77 -1.97 -13.49
C GLU A 27 5.40 -3.45 -13.55
N LYS A 28 5.67 -4.10 -14.69
CA LYS A 28 5.30 -5.50 -14.91
C LYS A 28 5.92 -6.47 -13.89
N LEU A 29 7.16 -6.24 -13.48
CA LEU A 29 7.92 -7.20 -12.65
C LEU A 29 8.06 -6.75 -11.20
N GLU A 30 7.74 -5.48 -10.92
CA GLU A 30 7.89 -4.91 -9.59
C GLU A 30 6.89 -3.78 -9.34
N ARG A 31 6.45 -3.69 -8.09
CA ARG A 31 5.69 -2.58 -7.52
C ARG A 31 6.58 -1.89 -6.48
N ARG A 32 6.74 -0.59 -6.62
CA ARG A 32 7.59 0.25 -5.77
C ARG A 32 6.74 1.27 -5.04
N VAL A 33 6.96 1.40 -3.74
CA VAL A 33 6.29 2.40 -2.90
C VAL A 33 7.34 3.19 -2.15
N ALA A 34 7.29 4.51 -2.25
CA ALA A 34 8.13 5.42 -1.50
C ALA A 34 7.29 6.31 -0.59
N LEU A 35 7.70 6.46 0.67
CA LEU A 35 7.22 7.53 1.55
C LEU A 35 8.20 8.69 1.43
N LEU A 36 7.69 9.86 1.06
CA LEU A 36 8.42 11.12 1.12
C LEU A 36 7.88 11.96 2.28
N GLU A 37 8.78 12.56 3.05
CA GLU A 37 8.47 13.62 4.01
C GLU A 37 9.13 14.92 3.56
N ASP A 38 8.32 15.92 3.24
CA ASP A 38 8.79 17.20 2.68
C ASP A 38 9.75 17.02 1.47
N GLY A 39 9.44 16.03 0.64
CA GLY A 39 10.19 15.69 -0.58
C GLY A 39 11.47 14.89 -0.33
N MET A 40 11.82 14.59 0.92
CA MET A 40 12.92 13.69 1.29
C MET A 40 12.42 12.26 1.36
N LEU A 41 13.20 11.30 0.86
CA LEU A 41 12.86 9.88 0.91
C LEU A 41 13.09 9.31 2.30
N GLU A 42 12.03 8.84 2.95
CA GLU A 42 12.10 8.24 4.28
C GLU A 42 11.99 6.70 4.24
N GLU A 43 11.05 6.17 3.45
CA GLU A 43 10.87 4.73 3.29
C GLU A 43 10.77 4.35 1.82
N TYR A 44 11.32 3.20 1.47
CA TYR A 44 11.24 2.63 0.12
C TYR A 44 11.06 1.11 0.18
N THR A 45 9.95 0.61 -0.37
CA THR A 45 9.64 -0.81 -0.44
C THR A 45 9.45 -1.25 -1.88
N VAL A 46 9.94 -2.44 -2.21
CA VAL A 46 9.75 -3.09 -3.51
C VAL A 46 9.11 -4.45 -3.31
N GLU A 47 8.00 -4.68 -3.99
CA GLU A 47 7.31 -5.97 -4.07
C GLU A 47 7.52 -6.53 -5.48
N ARG A 48 7.91 -7.79 -5.60
CA ARG A 48 8.10 -8.48 -6.89
C ARG A 48 7.07 -9.57 -7.08
N GLU A 49 6.79 -9.90 -8.34
CA GLU A 49 5.94 -11.06 -8.66
C GLU A 49 6.53 -12.34 -8.05
N GLY A 50 5.77 -12.99 -7.17
CA GLY A 50 6.17 -14.21 -6.46
C GLY A 50 6.37 -14.04 -4.95
N ASP A 51 6.57 -12.82 -4.45
CA ASP A 51 6.75 -12.52 -3.02
C ASP A 51 5.40 -12.34 -2.28
N GLN A 52 4.30 -12.84 -2.85
CA GLN A 52 2.97 -12.70 -2.25
C GLN A 52 2.89 -13.44 -0.92
N ASN A 53 2.86 -12.68 0.17
CA ASN A 53 2.65 -13.22 1.50
C ASN A 53 1.14 -13.28 1.82
N ILE A 54 0.63 -14.48 2.10
CA ILE A 54 -0.77 -14.68 2.51
C ILE A 54 -1.00 -14.49 4.01
N VAL A 55 0.08 -14.34 4.80
CA VAL A 55 0.00 -14.16 6.26
C VAL A 55 -0.80 -12.89 6.58
N GLY A 56 -1.75 -13.00 7.50
CA GLY A 56 -2.63 -11.91 7.89
C GLY A 56 -3.81 -11.67 6.94
N GLY A 57 -3.87 -12.38 5.81
CA GLY A 57 -5.01 -12.34 4.91
C GLY A 57 -6.27 -12.90 5.57
N ILE A 58 -7.41 -12.22 5.36
CA ILE A 58 -8.72 -12.67 5.81
C ILE A 58 -9.49 -13.13 4.59
N PHE A 59 -9.88 -14.41 4.58
CA PHE A 59 -10.54 -15.06 3.44
C PHE A 59 -11.91 -15.58 3.85
N LYS A 60 -12.85 -15.55 2.91
CA LYS A 60 -14.13 -16.26 3.02
C LYS A 60 -13.98 -17.63 2.38
N GLY A 61 -14.02 -18.69 3.19
CA GLY A 61 -13.93 -20.07 2.71
C GLY A 61 -15.14 -20.92 3.07
N ARG A 62 -15.24 -22.11 2.47
CA ARG A 62 -16.31 -23.08 2.73
C ARG A 62 -15.69 -24.38 3.21
N VAL A 63 -16.08 -24.84 4.39
CA VAL A 63 -15.61 -26.11 4.94
C VAL A 63 -15.88 -27.26 3.96
N LYS A 64 -14.81 -27.96 3.57
CA LYS A 64 -14.85 -29.12 2.67
C LYS A 64 -14.83 -30.44 3.43
N ASN A 65 -14.09 -30.50 4.54
CA ASN A 65 -13.95 -31.73 5.33
C ASN A 65 -13.73 -31.43 6.82
N ILE A 66 -14.17 -32.34 7.68
CA ILE A 66 -13.99 -32.28 9.13
C ILE A 66 -13.16 -33.49 9.54
N GLU A 67 -12.04 -33.27 10.24
CA GLU A 67 -11.13 -34.33 10.71
C GLU A 67 -11.09 -34.36 12.25
N PRO A 68 -11.94 -35.18 12.90
CA PRO A 68 -12.06 -35.22 14.36
C PRO A 68 -10.76 -35.63 15.06
N GLY A 69 -9.97 -36.52 14.45
CA GLY A 69 -8.71 -37.00 15.02
C GLY A 69 -7.65 -35.89 15.17
N LEU A 70 -7.65 -34.94 14.23
CA LEU A 70 -6.80 -33.75 14.29
C LEU A 70 -7.45 -32.59 15.04
N LYS A 71 -8.73 -32.75 15.44
CA LYS A 71 -9.58 -31.67 15.97
C LYS A 71 -9.54 -30.44 15.06
N ALA A 72 -9.63 -30.68 13.74
CA ALA A 72 -9.46 -29.67 12.71
C ALA A 72 -10.55 -29.77 11.63
N MET A 73 -10.71 -28.69 10.87
CA MET A 73 -11.56 -28.63 9.69
C MET A 73 -10.77 -28.00 8.54
N PHE A 74 -10.98 -28.51 7.33
CA PHE A 74 -10.33 -28.02 6.13
C PHE A 74 -11.32 -27.14 5.37
N VAL A 75 -10.87 -25.92 5.10
CA VAL A 75 -11.59 -24.85 4.38
C VAL A 75 -11.08 -24.76 2.96
#